data_AF-A0AAD1WNE6-F1
#
_entry.id   AF-A0AAD1WNE6-F1
#
_cell.length_a   1.000
_cell.length_b   1.000
_cell.length_c   1.000
_cell.angle_alpha   90.00
_cell.angle_beta   90.00
_cell.angle_gamma   90.00
#
_symmetry.space_group_name_H-M   'P 1'
#
loop_
_entity.id
_entity.type
_entity.pdbx_description
1 polymer ?
#
loop_
_entity_poly.entity_id
_entity_poly.type
_entity_poly.pdbx_seq_one_letter_code
_entity_poly.pdbx_strand_id
1 'polypeptide(L)'
;MSGPTPASQWELDLQTSITGSRWSIIISSVRKLIKSAPLIEHQKTIYRWYMVPLRLYKIYPHTSVTCWRCKQDKGSVLHIWWRCPRLIRYWEDTQKIIVEATGIQIPFDPKIFLLLDIPKGIPTKSKKLMYHVLLTAQKLIAQRWKMNETPSIPNLIQE
;
A
#
# COMPACT_ATOMS: atom_id res chain seq x y z
N MET A 1 15.27 -11.94 22.45
CA MET A 1 14.82 -12.15 21.06
C MET A 1 14.23 -10.85 20.56
N SER A 2 14.82 -10.22 19.54
CA SER A 2 14.27 -9.01 18.91
C SER A 2 12.89 -9.33 18.30
N GLY A 3 11.90 -8.46 18.51
CA GLY A 3 10.57 -8.63 17.92
C GLY A 3 10.58 -8.62 16.38
N PRO A 4 9.46 -8.99 15.72
CA PRO A 4 9.38 -9.05 14.27
C PRO A 4 9.60 -7.67 13.64
N THR A 5 10.41 -7.61 12.57
CA THR A 5 10.67 -6.37 11.83
C THR A 5 9.53 -6.08 10.85
N PRO A 6 9.35 -4.83 10.38
CA PRO A 6 8.38 -4.54 9.32
C PRO A 6 8.58 -5.40 8.08
N ALA A 7 9.85 -5.63 7.69
CA ALA A 7 10.20 -6.48 6.55
C ALA A 7 9.67 -7.90 6.72
N SER A 8 9.96 -8.56 7.85
CA SER A 8 9.53 -9.96 8.07
C SER A 8 8.01 -10.10 8.19
N GLN A 9 7.33 -9.06 8.69
CA GLN A 9 5.87 -9.05 8.69
C GLN A 9 5.30 -8.94 7.26
N TRP A 10 5.90 -8.13 6.39
CA TRP A 10 5.51 -8.06 4.97
C TRP A 10 5.84 -9.34 4.21
N GLU A 11 6.98 -9.98 4.48
CA GLU A 11 7.31 -11.28 3.91
C GLU A 11 6.24 -12.33 4.21
N LEU A 12 5.80 -12.40 5.47
CA LEU A 12 4.75 -13.33 5.91
C LEU A 12 3.40 -13.04 5.24
N ASP A 13 2.98 -11.76 5.21
CA ASP A 13 1.71 -11.37 4.60
C ASP A 13 1.69 -11.65 3.09
N LEU A 14 2.79 -11.30 2.40
CA LEU A 14 2.92 -11.40 0.95
C LEU A 14 3.40 -12.79 0.48
N GLN A 15 3.74 -13.69 1.42
CA GLN A 15 4.26 -15.03 1.15
C GLN A 15 5.45 -15.01 0.19
N THR A 16 6.37 -14.08 0.40
CA THR A 16 7.56 -13.87 -0.45
C THR A 16 8.73 -13.43 0.40
N SER A 17 9.94 -13.86 0.05
CA SER A 17 11.14 -13.34 0.70
C SER A 17 11.46 -11.93 0.19
N ILE A 18 11.86 -11.07 1.12
CA ILE A 18 12.32 -9.70 0.93
C ILE A 18 13.63 -9.59 1.72
N THR A 19 14.75 -9.78 1.03
CA THR A 19 16.08 -9.68 1.65
C THR A 19 16.29 -8.30 2.29
N GLY A 20 17.14 -8.22 3.33
CA GLY A 20 17.44 -6.95 4.00
C GLY A 20 18.01 -5.88 3.06
N SER A 21 18.79 -6.29 2.06
CA SER A 21 19.29 -5.39 1.00
C SER A 21 18.16 -4.88 0.10
N ARG A 22 17.22 -5.74 -0.30
CA ARG A 22 16.05 -5.33 -1.09
C ARG A 22 15.14 -4.40 -0.29
N TRP A 23 14.89 -4.71 0.97
CA TRP A 23 14.14 -3.85 1.88
C TRP A 23 14.76 -2.46 1.98
N SER A 24 16.09 -2.38 2.16
CA SER A 24 16.81 -1.10 2.21
C SER A 24 16.68 -0.28 0.91
N ILE A 25 16.67 -0.96 -0.24
CA ILE A 25 16.43 -0.34 -1.55
C ILE A 25 15.00 0.20 -1.63
N ILE A 26 13.99 -0.60 -1.26
CA ILE A 26 12.57 -0.20 -1.25
C ILE A 26 12.39 1.09 -0.45
N ILE A 27 12.88 1.09 0.80
CA ILE A 27 12.69 2.19 1.75
C ILE A 27 13.43 3.47 1.34
N SER A 28 14.58 3.35 0.68
CA SER A 28 15.37 4.52 0.27
C SER A 28 14.99 5.07 -1.11
N SER A 29 14.49 4.23 -2.04
CA SER A 29 14.26 4.63 -3.43
C SER A 29 13.20 5.71 -3.57
N VAL A 30 12.05 5.55 -2.89
CA VAL A 30 10.97 6.54 -2.94
C VAL A 30 11.38 7.85 -2.27
N ARG A 31 12.06 7.79 -1.12
CA ARG A 31 12.52 8.98 -0.37
C ARG A 31 13.54 9.84 -1.13
N LYS A 32 14.36 9.20 -1.97
CA LYS A 32 15.34 9.92 -2.82
C LYS A 32 14.66 10.70 -3.94
N LEU A 33 13.51 10.23 -4.42
CA LEU A 33 12.86 10.76 -5.62
C LEU A 33 11.65 11.67 -5.32
N ILE A 34 11.03 11.49 -4.16
CA ILE A 34 9.78 12.17 -3.78
C ILE A 34 9.91 12.79 -2.39
N LYS A 35 9.49 14.05 -2.26
CA LYS A 35 9.31 14.74 -0.98
C LYS A 35 7.92 15.38 -0.98
N SER A 36 6.92 14.62 -0.56
CA SER A 36 5.52 15.05 -0.57
C SER A 36 4.76 14.50 0.64
N ALA A 37 3.66 15.15 1.03
CA ALA A 37 2.83 14.71 2.17
C ALA A 37 2.33 13.23 2.04
N PRO A 38 1.92 12.73 0.86
CA PRO A 38 1.59 11.31 0.68
C PRO A 38 2.66 10.30 1.12
N LEU A 39 3.94 10.68 1.09
CA LEU A 39 5.04 9.81 1.54
C LEU A 39 4.95 9.46 3.02
N ILE A 40 4.41 10.35 3.86
CA ILE A 40 4.24 10.09 5.30
C ILE A 40 3.22 8.98 5.53
N GLU A 41 2.10 9.01 4.81
CA GLU A 41 1.06 7.99 4.91
C GLU A 41 1.56 6.63 4.39
N HIS A 42 2.34 6.62 3.31
CA HIS A 42 3.03 5.41 2.86
C HIS A 42 3.98 4.83 3.92
N GLN A 43 4.77 5.67 4.59
CA GLN A 43 5.64 5.21 5.67
C GLN A 43 4.85 4.63 6.83
N LYS A 44 3.74 5.26 7.23
CA LYS A 44 2.82 4.70 8.23
C LYS A 44 2.28 3.34 7.79
N THR A 45 1.98 3.12 6.52
CA THR A 45 1.56 1.81 6.00
C THR A 45 2.69 0.78 6.07
N ILE A 46 3.89 1.13 5.60
CA ILE A 46 5.10 0.29 5.60
C ILE A 46 5.47 -0.16 7.02
N TYR A 47 5.49 0.76 7.98
CA TYR A 47 5.77 0.48 9.38
C TYR A 47 4.54 -0.02 10.14
N ARG A 48 3.42 -0.23 9.44
CA ARG A 48 2.17 -0.78 9.96
C ARG A 48 1.66 0.01 11.17
N TRP A 49 1.70 1.32 11.08
CA TRP A 49 1.22 2.22 12.11
C TRP A 49 -0.31 2.19 12.25
N TYR A 50 -1.04 2.03 11.13
CA TYR A 50 -2.50 2.00 11.16
C TYR A 50 -3.04 0.78 11.92
N MET A 51 -3.91 1.06 12.90
CA MET A 51 -4.70 0.02 13.56
C MET A 51 -5.72 -0.56 12.58
N VAL A 52 -5.79 -1.89 12.55
CA VAL A 52 -6.72 -2.68 11.73
C VAL A 52 -7.57 -3.58 12.63
N PRO A 53 -8.76 -4.04 12.19
CA PRO A 53 -9.67 -4.85 13.01
C PRO A 53 -8.99 -6.02 13.70
N LEU A 54 -8.13 -6.77 13.01
CA LEU A 54 -7.44 -7.92 13.59
C LEU A 54 -6.51 -7.54 14.76
N ARG A 55 -5.88 -6.36 14.71
CA ARG A 55 -5.03 -5.87 15.80
C ARG A 55 -5.86 -5.32 16.95
N LEU A 56 -6.93 -4.58 16.63
CA LEU A 56 -7.85 -4.06 17.63
C LEU A 56 -8.51 -5.18 18.42
N TYR A 57 -8.94 -6.26 17.75
CA TYR A 57 -9.49 -7.45 18.40
C TYR A 57 -8.53 -8.08 19.42
N LYS A 58 -7.24 -8.13 19.10
CA LYS A 58 -6.22 -8.68 20.02
C LYS A 58 -6.00 -7.82 21.27
N ILE A 59 -6.21 -6.52 21.18
CA ILE A 59 -6.06 -5.56 22.29
C ILE A 59 -7.38 -5.46 23.08
N TYR A 60 -8.50 -5.44 22.36
CA TYR A 60 -9.85 -5.26 22.85
C TYR A 60 -10.75 -6.40 22.31
N PRO A 61 -10.82 -7.56 23.00
CA PRO A 61 -11.50 -8.76 22.49
C PRO A 61 -13.01 -8.61 22.22
N HIS A 62 -13.63 -7.53 22.70
CA HIS A 62 -15.04 -7.21 22.44
C HIS A 62 -15.28 -6.50 21.09
N THR A 63 -14.22 -6.08 20.39
CA THR A 63 -14.34 -5.41 19.08
C THR A 63 -14.52 -6.43 17.95
N SER A 64 -15.04 -6.01 16.79
CA SER A 64 -15.14 -6.94 15.64
C SER A 64 -13.78 -7.14 14.97
N VAL A 65 -13.43 -8.40 14.69
CA VAL A 65 -12.25 -8.77 13.90
C VAL A 65 -12.44 -8.57 12.38
N THR A 66 -13.69 -8.33 11.95
CA THR A 66 -14.05 -8.26 10.53
C THR A 66 -13.60 -6.95 9.89
N CYS A 67 -13.29 -7.01 8.60
CA CYS A 67 -12.92 -5.87 7.77
C CYS A 67 -14.01 -4.80 7.81
N TRP A 68 -13.61 -3.53 8.00
CA TRP A 68 -14.56 -2.42 8.04
C TRP A 68 -15.32 -2.21 6.72
N ARG A 69 -14.72 -2.58 5.58
CA ARG A 69 -15.27 -2.38 4.22
C ARG A 69 -16.17 -3.53 3.79
N CYS A 70 -15.64 -4.75 3.70
CA CYS A 70 -16.43 -5.88 3.19
C CYS A 70 -17.33 -6.52 4.25
N LYS A 71 -17.06 -6.31 5.56
CA LYS A 71 -17.79 -6.94 6.68
C LYS A 71 -17.81 -8.48 6.64
N GLN A 72 -16.93 -9.11 5.88
CA GLN A 72 -16.89 -10.55 5.64
C GLN A 72 -15.60 -11.16 6.22
N ASP A 73 -14.45 -10.82 5.65
CA ASP A 73 -13.16 -11.39 6.05
C ASP A 73 -12.53 -10.71 7.28
N LYS A 74 -11.53 -11.36 7.87
CA LYS A 74 -10.68 -10.76 8.91
C LYS A 74 -9.95 -9.54 8.38
N GLY A 75 -10.08 -8.40 9.08
CA GLY A 75 -9.40 -7.15 8.75
C GLY A 75 -7.92 -7.16 9.14
N SER A 76 -7.09 -7.94 8.43
CA SER A 76 -5.63 -7.88 8.53
C SER A 76 -5.07 -6.65 7.80
N VAL A 77 -3.78 -6.34 8.00
CA VAL A 77 -3.12 -5.24 7.26
C VAL A 77 -3.22 -5.50 5.76
N LEU A 78 -2.76 -6.66 5.28
CA LEU A 78 -2.82 -6.95 3.86
C LEU A 78 -4.25 -6.97 3.30
N HIS A 79 -5.23 -7.40 4.08
CA HIS A 79 -6.62 -7.35 3.64
C HIS A 79 -7.12 -5.90 3.48
N ILE A 80 -6.95 -5.06 4.49
CA ILE A 80 -7.43 -3.67 4.48
C ILE A 80 -6.79 -2.85 3.37
N TRP A 81 -5.51 -3.09 3.06
CA TRP A 81 -4.76 -2.30 2.09
C TRP A 81 -4.72 -2.89 0.68
N TRP A 82 -5.00 -4.19 0.50
CA TRP A 82 -4.87 -4.85 -0.81
C TRP A 82 -5.97 -5.87 -1.10
N ARG A 83 -6.10 -6.94 -0.29
CA ARG A 83 -6.94 -8.10 -0.64
C ARG A 83 -8.45 -7.87 -0.51
N CYS A 84 -8.90 -6.78 0.12
CA CYS A 84 -10.32 -6.51 0.28
C CYS A 84 -11.02 -6.45 -1.09
N PRO A 85 -12.07 -7.25 -1.35
CA PRO A 85 -12.77 -7.25 -2.64
C PRO A 85 -13.31 -5.86 -3.02
N ARG A 86 -13.72 -5.07 -2.03
CA ARG A 86 -14.19 -3.68 -2.22
C ARG A 86 -13.08 -2.73 -2.69
N LEU A 87 -11.81 -3.13 -2.60
CA LEU A 87 -10.64 -2.33 -2.94
C LEU A 87 -9.94 -2.80 -4.22
N ILE A 88 -10.26 -3.99 -4.74
CA ILE A 88 -9.62 -4.51 -5.96
C ILE A 88 -9.82 -3.55 -7.13
N ARG A 89 -11.06 -3.10 -7.35
CA ARG A 89 -11.37 -2.16 -8.44
C ARG A 89 -10.58 -0.86 -8.34
N TYR A 90 -10.42 -0.34 -7.13
CA TYR A 90 -9.61 0.86 -6.87
C TYR A 90 -8.16 0.68 -7.32
N TRP A 91 -7.56 -0.48 -7.04
CA TRP A 91 -6.19 -0.74 -7.47
C TRP A 91 -6.09 -0.97 -8.98
N GLU A 92 -7.08 -1.59 -9.61
CA GLU A 92 -7.16 -1.74 -11.07
C GLU A 92 -7.22 -0.37 -11.77
N ASP A 93 -8.07 0.54 -11.27
CA ASP A 93 -8.16 1.90 -11.81
C ASP A 93 -6.84 2.67 -11.59
N THR A 94 -6.17 2.46 -10.45
CA THR A 94 -4.82 3.02 -10.18
C THR A 94 -3.80 2.50 -11.20
N GLN A 95 -3.82 1.19 -11.49
CA GLN A 95 -2.93 0.57 -12.48
C GLN A 95 -3.18 1.17 -13.86
N LYS A 96 -4.44 1.33 -14.25
CA LYS A 96 -4.83 1.93 -15.52
C LYS A 96 -4.27 3.34 -15.67
N ILE A 97 -4.39 4.19 -14.64
CA ILE A 97 -3.81 5.54 -14.64
C ILE A 97 -2.29 5.49 -14.83
N ILE A 98 -1.59 4.57 -14.15
CA ILE A 98 -0.15 4.41 -14.31
C ILE A 98 0.21 4.03 -15.76
N VAL A 99 -0.50 3.08 -16.34
CA VAL A 99 -0.29 2.62 -17.71
C VAL A 99 -0.54 3.76 -18.70
N GLU A 100 -1.65 4.47 -18.58
CA GLU A 100 -2.01 5.60 -19.46
C GLU A 100 -0.98 6.74 -19.37
N ALA A 101 -0.52 7.05 -18.15
CA ALA A 101 0.39 8.18 -17.94
C ALA A 101 1.86 7.87 -18.29
N THR A 102 2.25 6.59 -18.31
CA THR A 102 3.65 6.18 -18.55
C THR A 102 3.86 5.38 -19.83
N GLY A 103 2.81 4.79 -20.40
CA GLY A 103 2.90 3.78 -21.46
C GLY A 103 3.47 2.44 -21.01
N ILE A 104 3.69 2.23 -19.70
CA ILE A 104 4.37 1.04 -19.16
C ILE A 104 3.39 0.14 -18.43
N GLN A 105 3.30 -1.11 -18.88
CA GLN A 105 2.60 -2.17 -18.17
C GLN A 105 3.35 -2.55 -16.89
N ILE A 106 2.64 -2.54 -15.76
CA ILE A 106 3.17 -3.02 -14.48
C ILE A 106 2.37 -4.23 -13.98
N PRO A 107 3.00 -5.23 -13.36
CA PRO A 107 2.29 -6.32 -12.73
C PRO A 107 1.32 -5.84 -11.64
N PHE A 108 0.14 -6.47 -11.54
CA PHE A 108 -0.81 -6.26 -10.45
C PHE A 108 -0.34 -6.97 -9.18
N ASP A 109 0.76 -6.48 -8.61
CA ASP A 109 1.48 -7.11 -7.50
C ASP A 109 1.49 -6.19 -6.27
N PRO A 110 1.02 -6.64 -5.09
CA PRO A 110 1.05 -5.84 -3.87
C PRO A 110 2.45 -5.31 -3.50
N LYS A 111 3.55 -5.94 -3.92
CA LYS A 111 4.90 -5.39 -3.74
C LYS A 111 5.08 -4.07 -4.47
N ILE A 112 4.50 -3.92 -5.66
CA ILE A 112 4.55 -2.67 -6.41
C ILE A 112 3.59 -1.67 -5.79
N PHE A 113 2.35 -2.07 -5.53
CA PHE A 113 1.30 -1.14 -5.13
C PHE A 113 1.39 -0.69 -3.66
N LEU A 114 1.82 -1.59 -2.75
CA LEU A 114 1.96 -1.28 -1.33
C LEU A 114 3.39 -0.91 -0.96
N LEU A 115 4.38 -1.70 -1.39
CA LEU A 115 5.77 -1.47 -1.01
C LEU A 115 6.50 -0.50 -1.93
N LEU A 116 5.90 -0.11 -3.05
CA LEU A 116 6.55 0.72 -4.07
C LEU A 116 7.82 0.08 -4.64
N ASP A 117 7.83 -1.25 -4.70
CA ASP A 117 8.96 -2.03 -5.20
C ASP A 117 9.01 -2.04 -6.74
N ILE A 118 9.16 -0.86 -7.34
CA ILE A 118 9.11 -0.68 -8.80
C ILE A 118 10.27 -1.45 -9.47
N PRO A 119 10.01 -2.16 -10.59
CA PRO A 119 11.03 -2.88 -11.33
C PRO A 119 12.24 -2.02 -11.72
N LYS A 120 13.40 -2.67 -11.84
CA LYS A 120 14.59 -2.06 -12.44
C LYS A 120 14.33 -1.81 -13.94
N GLY A 121 15.05 -0.86 -14.54
CA GLY A 121 14.90 -0.53 -15.96
C GLY A 121 13.81 0.50 -16.28
N ILE A 122 12.91 0.81 -15.36
CA ILE A 122 11.93 1.90 -15.54
C ILE A 122 12.65 3.26 -15.54
N PRO A 123 12.46 4.11 -16.57
CA PRO A 123 13.05 5.45 -16.63
C PRO A 123 12.70 6.29 -15.40
N THR A 124 13.63 7.12 -14.95
CA THR A 124 13.45 7.93 -13.72
C THR A 124 12.21 8.81 -13.76
N LYS A 125 11.88 9.40 -14.93
CA LYS A 125 10.67 10.23 -15.11
C LYS A 125 9.40 9.40 -14.88
N SER A 126 9.27 8.25 -15.53
CA SER A 126 8.13 7.34 -15.35
C SER A 126 8.05 6.80 -13.92
N LYS A 127 9.19 6.47 -13.31
CA LYS A 127 9.26 6.02 -11.92
C LYS A 127 8.77 7.08 -10.93
N LYS A 128 9.13 8.35 -11.13
CA LYS A 128 8.62 9.46 -10.31
C LYS A 128 7.10 9.56 -10.43
N LEU A 129 6.56 9.50 -11.65
CA LEU A 129 5.11 9.55 -11.88
C LEU A 129 4.39 8.38 -11.22
N MET A 130 4.91 7.17 -11.36
CA MET A 130 4.40 5.97 -10.67
C MET A 130 4.37 6.16 -9.16
N TYR A 131 5.45 6.66 -8.55
CA TYR A 131 5.44 6.93 -7.11
C TYR A 131 4.40 7.97 -6.73
N HIS A 132 4.24 9.07 -7.47
CA HIS A 132 3.21 10.06 -7.18
C HIS A 132 1.81 9.44 -7.19
N VAL A 133 1.46 8.69 -8.25
CA VAL A 133 0.16 8.03 -8.37
C VAL A 133 -0.06 7.03 -7.24
N LEU A 134 0.90 6.14 -6.98
CA LEU A 134 0.78 5.11 -5.95
C LEU A 134 0.73 5.71 -4.54
N LEU A 135 1.55 6.72 -4.25
CA LEU A 135 1.54 7.39 -2.94
C LEU A 135 0.22 8.12 -2.71
N THR A 136 -0.29 8.83 -3.71
CA THR A 136 -1.60 9.49 -3.59
C THR A 136 -2.71 8.46 -3.43
N ALA A 137 -2.66 7.35 -4.17
CA ALA A 137 -3.62 6.27 -4.00
C ALA A 137 -3.58 5.67 -2.58
N GLN A 138 -2.38 5.45 -2.01
CA GLN A 138 -2.24 4.99 -0.63
C GLN A 138 -2.77 6.02 0.37
N LYS A 139 -2.50 7.33 0.16
CA LYS A 139 -3.00 8.41 1.02
C LYS A 139 -4.53 8.43 1.07
N LEU A 140 -5.21 8.23 -0.06
CA LEU A 140 -6.68 8.23 -0.10
C LEU A 140 -7.28 7.04 0.69
N ILE A 141 -6.65 5.86 0.59
CA ILE A 141 -7.01 4.71 1.45
C ILE A 141 -6.74 5.07 2.91
N ALA A 142 -5.57 5.67 3.20
CA ALA A 142 -5.18 6.08 4.53
C ALA A 142 -6.15 7.08 5.17
N GLN A 143 -6.76 7.99 4.42
CA GLN A 143 -7.76 8.92 4.94
C GLN A 143 -9.08 8.25 5.34
N ARG A 144 -9.39 7.10 4.72
CA ARG A 144 -10.64 6.36 4.90
C ARG A 144 -10.40 4.97 5.51
N TRP A 145 -9.24 4.72 6.13
CA TRP A 145 -8.82 3.37 6.49
C TRP A 145 -9.76 2.68 7.49
N LYS A 146 -10.41 3.44 8.39
CA LYS A 146 -11.41 2.96 9.36
C LYS A 146 -12.85 2.95 8.87
N MET A 147 -13.09 3.45 7.66
CA MET A 147 -14.44 3.57 7.10
C MET A 147 -14.82 2.32 6.31
N ASN A 148 -16.12 2.14 6.09
CA ASN A 148 -16.67 1.09 5.23
C ASN A 148 -16.57 1.45 3.73
N GLU A 149 -16.36 2.73 3.41
CA GLU A 149 -16.29 3.26 2.05
C GLU A 149 -14.98 2.98 1.33
N THR A 150 -15.05 2.62 0.05
CA THR A 150 -13.89 2.63 -0.87
C THR A 150 -13.60 4.04 -1.33
N PRO A 151 -12.35 4.53 -1.18
CA PRO A 151 -12.00 5.82 -1.77
C PRO A 151 -12.20 5.75 -3.28
N SER A 152 -12.69 6.83 -3.88
CA SER A 152 -12.59 7.04 -5.31
C SER A 152 -11.23 7.63 -5.64
N ILE A 153 -10.70 7.35 -6.83
CA ILE A 153 -9.54 8.07 -7.36
C ILE A 153 -10.06 9.38 -7.97
N PRO A 154 -9.80 10.57 -7.38
CA PRO A 154 -10.02 11.83 -8.09
C PRO A 154 -9.01 11.93 -9.25
N ASN A 155 -9.27 12.77 -10.26
CA ASN A 155 -8.33 12.98 -11.37
C ASN A 155 -6.92 13.34 -10.85
N LEU A 156 -6.02 12.36 -10.74
CA LEU A 156 -4.71 12.45 -10.07
C LEU A 156 -3.68 13.31 -10.83
N ILE A 157 -4.09 13.99 -11.90
CA ILE A 157 -3.22 14.71 -12.83
C ILE A 157 -3.12 16.21 -12.48
N GLN A 158 -3.85 16.70 -11.48
CA GLN A 158 -3.81 18.11 -11.07
C GLN A 158 -3.48 18.25 -9.58
N GLU A 159 -2.20 18.18 -9.22
CA GLU A 159 -1.64 18.77 -7.98
C GLU A 159 -0.11 18.88 -8.09
#